data_AF-A0A009R4B8-F1
#
_entry.id   AF-A0A009R4B8-F1
#
_cell.length_a   1.000
_cell.length_b   1.000
_cell.length_c   1.000
_cell.angle_alpha   90.00
_cell.angle_beta   90.00
_cell.angle_gamma   90.00
#
_symmetry.space_group_name_H-M   'P 1'
#
loop_
_entity.id
_entity.type
_entity.pdbx_description
1 polymer ?
#
loop_
_entity_poly.entity_id
_entity_poly.type
_entity_poly.pdbx_seq_one_letter_code
_entity_poly.pdbx_strand_id
1 'polypeptide(L)'
;MPKLVLSSRAIQVINKSIDLFHHRGFHTVGVDRIVKECEITKATFYNFFHSKERFIEICLIVQKERLKEKVVSIVEYAQDTSAADKLKQLYFLHTHVEGMYYLLFKAMFETKLSYPKAYITAVRYRTWLLNEIYSQLIKLKTDATFQDAKLFL
;
A
#
# COMPACT_ATOMS: atom_id res chain seq x y z
N MET A 1 2.84 -10.34 -17.90
CA MET A 1 3.92 -9.50 -17.34
C MET A 1 5.07 -10.41 -16.97
N PRO A 2 6.32 -10.15 -17.41
CA PRO A 2 7.45 -10.97 -17.01
C PRO A 2 7.62 -10.88 -15.47
N LYS A 3 7.82 -12.03 -14.81
CA LYS A 3 8.15 -12.07 -13.38
C LYS A 3 9.43 -11.28 -13.17
N LEU A 4 9.31 -10.10 -12.57
CA LEU A 4 10.46 -9.26 -12.22
C LEU A 4 11.20 -9.98 -11.09
N VAL A 5 12.19 -10.81 -11.42
CA VAL A 5 13.07 -11.42 -10.43
C VAL A 5 14.02 -10.32 -9.94
N LEU A 6 13.62 -9.65 -8.87
CA LEU A 6 14.43 -8.61 -8.23
C LEU A 6 15.59 -9.26 -7.47
N SER A 7 16.78 -8.69 -7.62
CA SER A 7 17.92 -9.09 -6.79
C SER A 7 17.66 -8.77 -5.32
N SER A 8 18.34 -9.48 -4.41
CA SER A 8 18.29 -9.19 -2.97
C SER A 8 18.61 -7.72 -2.67
N ARG A 9 19.59 -7.16 -3.39
CA ARG A 9 19.96 -5.73 -3.28
C ARG A 9 18.83 -4.81 -3.73
N ALA A 10 18.13 -5.11 -4.83
CA ALA A 10 17.00 -4.32 -5.27
C ALA A 10 15.83 -4.38 -4.26
N ILE A 11 15.59 -5.54 -3.64
CA ILE A 11 14.57 -5.70 -2.59
C ILE A 11 14.92 -4.86 -1.35
N GLN A 12 16.19 -4.82 -0.93
CA GLN A 12 16.65 -3.96 0.17
C GLN A 12 16.37 -2.48 -0.12
N VAL A 13 16.68 -2.02 -1.34
CA VAL A 13 16.44 -0.63 -1.77
C VAL A 13 14.94 -0.30 -1.72
N ILE A 14 14.09 -1.21 -2.18
CA ILE A 14 12.63 -1.05 -2.10
C ILE A 14 12.17 -0.93 -0.66
N ASN A 15 12.58 -1.84 0.23
CA ASN A 15 12.16 -1.83 1.63
C ASN A 15 12.58 -0.55 2.36
N LYS A 16 13.83 -0.12 2.18
CA LYS A 16 14.31 1.12 2.78
C LYS A 16 13.61 2.35 2.20
N SER A 17 13.27 2.33 0.92
CA SER A 17 12.58 3.46 0.28
C SER A 17 11.10 3.55 0.65
N ILE A 18 10.42 2.42 0.89
CA ILE A 18 9.06 2.40 1.46
C ILE A 18 9.02 3.18 2.77
N ASP A 19 9.99 2.94 3.66
CA ASP A 19 10.15 3.67 4.92
C ASP A 19 10.41 5.17 4.70
N LEU A 20 11.33 5.51 3.79
CA LEU A 20 11.61 6.92 3.44
C LEU A 20 10.35 7.65 2.93
N PHE A 21 9.58 7.03 2.03
CA PHE A 21 8.36 7.62 1.49
C PHE A 21 7.27 7.72 2.57
N HIS A 22 7.16 6.73 3.45
CA HIS A 22 6.22 6.74 4.57
C HIS A 22 6.44 7.96 5.45
N HIS A 23 7.68 8.20 5.87
CA HIS A 23 7.97 9.27 6.83
C HIS A 23 8.16 10.64 6.19
N ARG A 24 8.60 10.73 4.93
CA ARG A 24 9.02 12.01 4.33
C ARG A 24 8.20 12.43 3.11
N GLY A 25 7.42 11.53 2.51
CA GLY A 25 6.59 11.80 1.34
C GLY A 25 7.33 11.63 0.01
N PHE A 26 6.57 11.58 -1.08
CA PHE A 26 7.07 11.20 -2.41
C PHE A 26 7.85 12.31 -3.11
N HIS A 27 7.49 13.56 -2.85
CA HIS A 27 8.13 14.74 -3.45
C HIS A 27 9.45 15.09 -2.80
N THR A 28 9.54 14.97 -1.48
CA THR A 28 10.75 15.35 -0.72
C THR A 28 11.87 14.32 -0.85
N VAL A 29 11.52 13.05 -1.11
CA VAL A 29 12.49 11.97 -1.28
C VAL A 29 12.92 11.90 -2.74
N GLY A 30 14.08 12.50 -3.03
CA GLY A 30 14.75 12.42 -4.33
C GLY A 30 15.64 11.18 -4.49
N VAL A 31 16.07 10.90 -5.74
CA VAL A 31 16.98 9.78 -6.03
C VAL A 31 18.30 9.92 -5.27
N ASP A 32 18.84 11.13 -5.15
CA ASP A 32 20.05 11.40 -4.35
C ASP A 32 19.96 10.92 -2.90
N ARG A 33 18.80 11.14 -2.25
CA ARG A 33 18.57 10.65 -0.90
C ARG A 33 18.47 9.13 -0.88
N ILE A 34 17.72 8.54 -1.82
CA ILE A 34 17.54 7.09 -1.90
C ILE A 34 18.88 6.39 -2.06
N VAL A 35 19.73 6.84 -2.98
CA VAL A 35 21.01 6.19 -3.27
C VAL A 35 22.00 6.35 -2.12
N LYS A 36 22.00 7.51 -1.44
CA LYS A 36 22.78 7.73 -0.22
C LYS A 36 22.34 6.80 0.90
N GLU A 37 21.04 6.75 1.18
CA GLU A 37 20.47 5.93 2.25
C GLU A 37 20.63 4.42 1.95
N CYS A 38 20.50 4.00 0.70
CA CYS A 38 20.60 2.59 0.34
C CYS A 38 22.03 2.15 0.00
N GLU A 39 23.02 3.04 0.11
CA GLU A 39 24.43 2.77 -0.20
C GLU A 39 24.62 2.15 -1.59
N ILE A 40 24.00 2.77 -2.60
CA ILE A 40 24.16 2.39 -4.01
C ILE A 40 24.53 3.61 -4.84
N THR A 41 24.97 3.40 -6.07
CA THR A 41 25.19 4.50 -7.02
C THR A 41 23.90 4.87 -7.75
N LYS A 42 23.83 6.08 -8.33
CA LYS A 42 22.75 6.46 -9.26
C LYS A 42 22.67 5.51 -10.45
N ALA A 43 23.80 5.12 -11.03
CA ALA A 43 23.84 4.17 -12.13
C ALA A 43 23.19 2.83 -11.73
N THR A 44 23.53 2.31 -10.55
CA THR A 44 22.90 1.09 -10.00
C THR A 44 21.40 1.26 -9.81
N PHE A 45 20.95 2.39 -9.27
CA PHE A 45 19.51 2.67 -9.10
C PHE A 45 18.77 2.67 -10.44
N TYR A 46 19.27 3.38 -11.44
CA TYR A 46 18.63 3.44 -12.75
C TYR A 46 18.73 2.11 -13.51
N ASN A 47 19.77 1.32 -13.29
CA ASN A 47 19.86 -0.05 -13.82
C ASN A 47 18.78 -0.96 -13.23
N PHE A 48 18.48 -0.83 -11.93
CA PHE A 48 17.43 -1.64 -11.28
C PHE A 48 16.01 -1.18 -11.61
N PHE A 49 15.76 0.13 -11.60
CA PHE A 49 14.40 0.66 -11.54
C PHE A 49 14.02 1.57 -12.72
N HIS A 50 14.98 1.92 -13.58
CA HIS A 50 14.84 2.73 -14.79
C HIS A 50 14.44 4.20 -14.57
N SER A 51 13.52 4.50 -13.67
CA SER A 51 13.12 5.87 -13.34
C SER A 51 12.61 5.99 -11.90
N LYS A 52 12.58 7.22 -11.36
CA LYS A 52 11.99 7.50 -10.04
C LYS A 52 10.50 7.15 -10.02
N GLU A 53 9.77 7.48 -11.08
CA GLU A 53 8.34 7.17 -11.20
C GLU A 53 8.08 5.67 -11.15
N ARG A 54 8.79 4.87 -11.97
CA ARG A 54 8.67 3.41 -11.97
C ARG A 54 9.07 2.82 -10.62
N PHE A 55 10.08 3.39 -9.96
CA PHE A 55 10.48 2.97 -8.63
C PHE A 55 9.39 3.20 -7.57
N ILE A 56 8.74 4.37 -7.57
CA ILE A 56 7.61 4.67 -6.68
C ILE A 56 6.46 3.69 -6.93
N GLU A 57 6.15 3.40 -8.20
CA GLU A 57 5.13 2.41 -8.57
C GLU A 57 5.45 1.03 -7.98
N ILE A 58 6.69 0.56 -8.12
CA ILE A 58 7.14 -0.72 -7.55
C ILE A 58 6.99 -0.72 -6.02
N CYS A 59 7.41 0.34 -5.33
CA CYS A 59 7.28 0.44 -3.87
C CYS A 59 5.82 0.35 -3.41
N LEU A 60 4.91 1.05 -4.10
CA LEU A 60 3.48 0.99 -3.77
C LEU A 60 2.86 -0.36 -4.09
N ILE A 61 3.26 -1.02 -5.18
CA ILE A 61 2.79 -2.37 -5.48
C ILE A 61 3.22 -3.33 -4.37
N VAL A 62 4.48 -3.29 -3.94
CA VAL A 62 4.99 -4.15 -2.85
C VAL A 62 4.24 -3.89 -1.55
N GLN A 63 4.06 -2.63 -1.16
CA GLN A 63 3.34 -2.30 0.06
C GLN A 63 1.87 -2.72 -0.01
N LYS A 64 1.23 -2.50 -1.16
CA LYS A 64 -0.15 -2.90 -1.43
C LYS A 64 -0.33 -4.42 -1.33
N GLU A 65 0.55 -5.22 -1.93
CA GLU A 65 0.43 -6.69 -1.85
C GLU A 65 0.58 -7.19 -0.40
N ARG A 66 1.56 -6.67 0.35
CA ARG A 66 1.73 -6.99 1.79
C ARG A 66 0.48 -6.66 2.61
N LEU A 67 -0.10 -5.50 2.37
CA LEU A 67 -1.30 -5.07 3.07
C LEU A 67 -2.52 -5.92 2.65
N LYS A 68 -2.64 -6.25 1.37
CA LYS A 68 -3.68 -7.13 0.84
C LYS A 68 -3.63 -8.52 1.47
N GLU A 69 -2.45 -9.11 1.59
CA GLU A 69 -2.24 -10.39 2.28
C GLU A 69 -2.76 -10.35 3.74
N LYS A 70 -2.50 -9.24 4.46
CA LYS A 70 -3.03 -9.05 5.82
C LYS A 70 -4.55 -8.98 5.84
N VAL A 71 -5.17 -8.23 4.93
CA VAL A 71 -6.63 -8.15 4.83
C VAL A 71 -7.24 -9.52 4.52
N VAL A 72 -6.71 -10.23 3.53
CA VAL A 72 -7.16 -11.59 3.19
C VAL A 72 -7.05 -12.51 4.41
N SER A 73 -5.96 -12.41 5.18
CA SER A 73 -5.80 -13.21 6.40
C SER A 73 -6.87 -12.95 7.48
N ILE A 74 -7.29 -11.70 7.62
CA ILE A 74 -8.36 -11.31 8.56
C ILE A 74 -9.73 -11.83 8.06
N VAL A 75 -9.98 -11.69 6.75
CA VAL A 75 -11.30 -12.01 6.17
C VAL A 75 -11.51 -13.52 6.03
N GLU A 76 -10.54 -14.26 5.50
CA GLU A 76 -10.69 -15.65 5.07
C GLU A 76 -10.23 -16.67 6.11
N TYR A 77 -9.08 -16.46 6.77
CA TYR A 77 -8.45 -17.50 7.60
C TYR A 77 -8.83 -17.44 9.08
N ALA A 78 -9.45 -16.36 9.55
CA ALA A 78 -9.94 -16.23 10.90
C ALA A 78 -11.34 -16.88 11.03
N GLN A 79 -11.40 -18.23 10.98
CA GLN A 79 -12.65 -19.00 10.89
C GLN A 79 -13.57 -18.84 12.11
N ASP A 80 -13.01 -18.62 13.30
CA ASP A 80 -13.78 -18.46 14.55
C ASP A 80 -14.01 -17.00 14.97
N THR A 81 -13.68 -16.05 14.08
CA THR A 81 -13.77 -14.62 14.39
C THR A 81 -15.07 -14.03 13.84
N SER A 82 -15.83 -13.34 14.68
CA SER A 82 -17.09 -12.71 14.28
C SER A 82 -16.86 -11.66 13.18
N ALA A 83 -17.89 -11.39 12.37
CA ALA A 83 -17.78 -10.33 11.35
C ALA A 83 -17.50 -8.95 11.98
N ALA A 84 -17.98 -8.70 13.21
CA ALA A 84 -17.71 -7.48 13.95
C ALA A 84 -16.23 -7.36 14.35
N ASP A 85 -15.63 -8.46 14.81
CA ASP A 85 -14.21 -8.49 15.16
C ASP A 85 -13.32 -8.37 13.92
N LYS A 86 -13.71 -8.98 12.79
CA LYS A 86 -13.01 -8.80 11.51
C LYS A 86 -13.02 -7.35 11.07
N LEU A 87 -14.18 -6.69 11.12
CA LEU A 87 -14.30 -5.27 10.84
C LEU A 87 -13.40 -4.45 11.76
N LYS A 88 -13.44 -4.69 13.08
CA LYS A 88 -12.57 -4.02 14.06
C LYS A 88 -11.08 -4.17 13.72
N GLN A 89 -10.63 -5.36 13.32
CA GLN A 89 -9.25 -5.59 12.88
C GLN A 89 -8.92 -4.84 11.59
N LEU A 90 -9.83 -4.85 10.60
CA LEU A 90 -9.67 -4.07 9.38
C LEU A 90 -9.57 -2.57 9.69
N TYR A 91 -10.37 -2.05 10.62
CA TYR A 91 -10.30 -0.66 11.04
C TYR A 91 -8.91 -0.32 11.58
N PHE A 92 -8.41 -1.07 12.56
CA PHE A 92 -7.09 -0.80 13.16
C PHE A 92 -5.94 -0.93 12.15
N LEU A 93 -6.02 -1.89 11.22
CA LEU A 93 -5.03 -2.06 10.16
C LEU A 93 -4.94 -0.83 9.23
N HIS A 94 -6.04 -0.07 9.09
CA HIS A 94 -6.14 1.05 8.14
C HIS A 94 -6.18 2.43 8.79
N THR A 95 -6.31 2.55 10.11
CA THR A 95 -6.31 3.86 10.80
C THR A 95 -5.01 4.18 11.53
N HIS A 96 -4.06 3.24 11.60
CA HIS A 96 -2.78 3.48 12.24
C HIS A 96 -1.84 4.34 11.37
N VAL A 97 -1.41 5.49 11.88
CA VAL A 97 -0.55 6.46 11.15
C VAL A 97 0.86 5.92 10.88
N GLU A 98 1.37 5.03 11.72
CA GLU A 98 2.60 4.29 11.46
C GLU A 98 2.34 2.92 10.82
N GLY A 99 1.09 2.68 10.42
CA GLY A 99 0.63 1.42 9.88
C GLY A 99 0.90 1.27 8.39
N MET A 100 0.76 0.02 7.92
CA MET A 100 1.04 -0.36 6.54
C MET A 100 0.19 0.40 5.51
N TYR A 101 -1.03 0.79 5.85
CA TYR A 101 -1.91 1.53 4.94
C TYR A 101 -1.51 2.99 4.73
N TYR A 102 -0.81 3.59 5.68
CA TYR A 102 -0.57 5.04 5.65
C TYR A 102 0.20 5.48 4.40
N LEU A 103 1.13 4.66 3.90
CA LEU A 103 1.83 4.96 2.63
C LEU A 103 0.88 5.00 1.42
N LEU A 104 -0.07 4.06 1.32
CA LEU A 104 -1.07 4.07 0.25
C LEU A 104 -2.02 5.27 0.41
N PHE A 105 -2.43 5.57 1.64
CA PHE A 105 -3.25 6.74 1.93
C PHE A 105 -2.56 8.02 1.47
N LYS A 106 -1.30 8.22 1.88
CA LYS A 106 -0.45 9.35 1.49
C LYS A 106 -0.31 9.46 -0.03
N ALA A 107 -0.13 8.33 -0.73
CA ALA A 107 -0.03 8.32 -2.18
C ALA A 107 -1.28 8.91 -2.87
N MET A 108 -2.49 8.69 -2.34
CA MET A 108 -3.71 9.27 -2.93
C MET A 108 -3.70 10.80 -2.98
N PHE A 109 -3.04 11.45 -2.00
CA PHE A 109 -2.97 12.91 -1.92
C PHE A 109 -1.73 13.48 -2.61
N GLU A 110 -0.59 12.81 -2.49
CA GLU A 110 0.67 13.38 -2.97
C GLU A 110 0.92 13.08 -4.45
N THR A 111 0.40 11.99 -5.00
CA THR A 111 0.91 11.46 -6.28
C THR A 111 0.01 11.74 -7.49
N LYS A 112 -1.21 12.27 -7.29
CA LYS A 112 -2.24 12.38 -8.33
C LYS A 112 -1.77 13.04 -9.64
N LEU A 113 -1.02 14.14 -9.54
CA LEU A 113 -0.56 14.89 -10.71
C LEU A 113 0.83 14.43 -11.20
N SER A 114 1.72 14.05 -10.29
CA SER A 114 3.13 13.80 -10.62
C SER A 114 3.45 12.34 -10.92
N TYR A 115 2.70 11.40 -10.33
CA TYR A 115 2.90 9.96 -10.48
C TYR A 115 1.54 9.24 -10.61
N PRO A 116 0.83 9.39 -11.74
CA PRO A 116 -0.56 8.94 -11.88
C PRO A 116 -0.74 7.42 -11.70
N LYS A 117 0.26 6.60 -12.06
CA LYS A 117 0.22 5.14 -11.83
C LYS A 117 0.28 4.76 -10.34
N ALA A 118 1.08 5.50 -9.57
CA ALA A 118 1.16 5.38 -8.13
C ALA A 118 -0.20 5.72 -7.48
N TYR A 119 -0.79 6.84 -7.90
CA TYR A 119 -2.14 7.25 -7.48
C TYR A 119 -3.20 6.19 -7.79
N ILE A 120 -3.24 5.68 -9.03
CA ILE A 120 -4.19 4.65 -9.45
C ILE A 120 -4.02 3.38 -8.61
N THR A 121 -2.79 2.98 -8.29
CA THR A 121 -2.51 1.82 -7.44
C THR A 121 -3.15 1.96 -6.06
N ALA A 122 -2.99 3.11 -5.42
CA ALA A 122 -3.57 3.39 -4.10
C ALA A 122 -5.10 3.45 -4.14
N VAL A 123 -5.68 4.12 -5.13
CA VAL A 123 -7.14 4.22 -5.30
C VAL A 123 -7.77 2.85 -5.54
N ARG A 124 -7.16 2.03 -6.40
CA ARG A 124 -7.64 0.66 -6.66
C ARG A 124 -7.64 -0.20 -5.40
N TYR A 125 -6.61 -0.07 -4.57
CA TYR A 125 -6.59 -0.75 -3.27
C TYR A 125 -7.73 -0.27 -2.36
N ARG A 126 -7.96 1.05 -2.25
CA ARG A 126 -9.05 1.59 -1.44
C ARG A 126 -10.42 1.07 -1.91
N THR A 127 -10.66 1.05 -3.22
CA THR A 127 -11.91 0.49 -3.78
C THR A 127 -12.06 -0.99 -3.46
N TRP A 128 -10.99 -1.77 -3.59
CA TRP A 128 -11.01 -3.20 -3.22
C TRP A 128 -11.32 -3.40 -1.73
N LEU A 129 -10.65 -2.65 -0.85
CA LEU A 129 -10.88 -2.72 0.60
C LEU A 129 -12.31 -2.36 0.99
N LEU A 130 -12.92 -1.36 0.34
CA LEU A 130 -14.33 -1.02 0.58
C LEU A 130 -15.27 -2.18 0.26
N ASN A 131 -14.97 -2.97 -0.77
CA ASN A 131 -15.74 -4.18 -1.08
C ASN A 131 -15.56 -5.26 0.01
N GLU A 132 -14.34 -5.42 0.55
CA GLU A 132 -14.09 -6.35 1.66
C GLU A 132 -14.81 -5.94 2.94
N ILE A 133 -14.85 -4.64 3.26
CA ILE A 133 -15.60 -4.11 4.40
C ILE A 133 -17.10 -4.33 4.19
N TYR A 134 -17.61 -3.99 3.01
CA TYR A 134 -19.01 -4.20 2.65
C TYR A 134 -19.41 -5.67 2.78
N SER A 135 -18.56 -6.60 2.32
CA SER A 135 -18.83 -8.04 2.42
C SER A 135 -18.90 -8.54 3.86
N GLN A 136 -18.20 -7.90 4.81
CA GLN A 136 -18.34 -8.21 6.23
C GLN A 136 -19.55 -7.50 6.87
N LEU A 137 -19.85 -6.25 6.47
CA LEU A 137 -20.98 -5.49 7.03
C LEU A 137 -22.32 -6.17 6.77
N ILE A 138 -22.56 -6.70 5.57
CA ILE A 138 -23.82 -7.37 5.23
C ILE A 138 -24.07 -8.62 6.12
N LYS A 139 -23.00 -9.27 6.58
CA LYS A 139 -23.11 -10.42 7.49
C LYS A 139 -23.62 -10.03 8.88
N LEU A 140 -23.46 -8.77 9.28
CA LEU A 140 -23.97 -8.22 10.54
C LEU A 140 -25.31 -7.53 10.39
N LYS A 141 -25.48 -6.80 9.29
CA LYS A 141 -26.64 -5.97 8.99
C LYS A 141 -27.01 -6.16 7.52
N THR A 142 -28.06 -6.93 7.27
CA THR A 142 -28.45 -7.37 5.92
C THR A 142 -28.90 -6.23 5.00
N ASP A 143 -29.37 -5.12 5.57
CA ASP A 143 -29.71 -3.87 4.87
C ASP A 143 -28.54 -2.88 4.78
N ALA A 144 -27.32 -3.27 5.17
CA ALA A 144 -26.13 -2.43 5.01
C ALA A 144 -25.89 -2.11 3.53
N THR A 145 -25.53 -0.85 3.28
CA THR A 145 -25.27 -0.31 1.95
C THR A 145 -23.78 -0.14 1.71
N PHE A 146 -23.41 0.06 0.45
CA PHE A 146 -22.02 0.42 0.12
C PHE A 146 -21.61 1.78 0.68
N GLN A 147 -22.57 2.68 0.99
CA GLN A 147 -22.26 3.93 1.68
C GLN A 147 -21.83 3.70 3.13
N ASP A 148 -22.42 2.72 3.83
CA ASP A 148 -22.00 2.36 5.18
C ASP A 148 -20.53 1.88 5.19
N ALA A 149 -20.12 1.12 4.17
CA ALA A 149 -18.72 0.72 4.00
C ALA A 149 -17.78 1.92 3.75
N LYS A 150 -18.23 2.97 3.06
CA LYS A 150 -17.44 4.19 2.84
C LYS A 150 -17.26 5.01 4.11
N LEU A 151 -18.23 5.00 5.01
CA LEU A 151 -18.14 5.69 6.31
C LEU A 151 -17.14 5.01 7.26
N PHE A 152 -16.74 3.77 6.95
CA PHE A 152 -15.80 2.99 7.75
C PHE A 152 -14.34 3.47 7.66
N LEU A 153 -13.97 4.18 6.59
CA LEU A 153 -12.60 4.61 6.25
C LEU A 153 -12.50 6.10 5.88
#